data_AF-A0A1I3I3X9-F1
#
_entry.id   AF-A0A1I3I3X9-F1
#
_cell.length_a   1.000
_cell.length_b   1.000
_cell.length_c   1.000
_cell.angle_alpha   90.00
_cell.angle_beta   90.00
_cell.angle_gamma   90.00
#
_symmetry.space_group_name_H-M   'P 1'
#
loop_
_entity.id
_entity.type
_entity.pdbx_description
1 polymer ?
#
loop_
_entity_poly.entity_id
_entity_poly.type
_entity_poly.pdbx_seq_one_letter_code
_entity_poly.pdbx_strand_id
1 'polypeptide(L)'
;MLFTIQDEIDEPSLNMAINQLETLARRGYFSCPEYTAEEHHDENGNPLWHVECHIDEAEYYFYADASSKKQAKKQAAYDMLMYVLYEED
;
A
#
# COMPACT_ATOMS: atom_id res chain seq x y z
N MET A 1 -13.54 25.29 -4.42
CA MET A 1 -13.24 23.88 -4.66
C MET A 1 -12.73 23.33 -3.36
N LEU A 2 -13.40 22.31 -2.83
CA LEU A 2 -12.83 21.46 -1.79
C LEU A 2 -11.88 20.53 -2.56
N PHE A 3 -10.58 20.70 -2.39
CA PHE A 3 -9.60 19.76 -2.93
C PHE A 3 -9.68 18.49 -2.08
N THR A 4 -9.86 17.34 -2.73
CA THR A 4 -9.87 16.03 -2.06
C THR A 4 -8.49 15.41 -2.12
N ILE A 5 -8.25 14.37 -1.31
CA ILE A 5 -6.99 13.62 -1.36
C ILE A 5 -6.74 12.99 -2.75
N GLN A 6 -7.82 12.67 -3.49
CA GLN A 6 -7.74 12.11 -4.85
C GLN A 6 -7.18 13.10 -5.87
N ASP A 7 -7.38 14.42 -5.68
CA ASP A 7 -6.88 15.45 -6.60
C ASP A 7 -5.34 15.63 -6.55
N GLU A 8 -4.66 15.04 -5.56
CA GLU A 8 -3.21 15.16 -5.38
C GLU A 8 -2.40 14.13 -6.18
N ILE A 9 -3.07 13.12 -6.75
CA ILE A 9 -2.45 12.05 -7.52
C ILE A 9 -3.15 11.83 -8.86
N ASP A 10 -2.45 11.23 -9.81
CA ASP A 10 -3.09 10.66 -11.00
C ASP A 10 -3.98 9.46 -10.62
N GLU A 11 -4.71 8.90 -11.60
CA GLU A 11 -5.53 7.70 -11.43
C GLU A 11 -4.77 6.63 -10.63
N PRO A 12 -5.34 6.12 -9.54
CA PRO A 12 -4.64 5.16 -8.70
C PRO A 12 -4.32 3.89 -9.48
N SER A 13 -3.09 3.40 -9.34
CA SER A 13 -2.66 2.21 -10.06
C SER A 13 -1.69 1.35 -9.26
N LEU A 14 -1.79 0.03 -9.41
CA LEU A 14 -0.91 -0.95 -8.76
C LEU A 14 0.59 -0.66 -8.96
N ASN A 15 0.95 -0.13 -10.13
CA ASN A 15 2.34 0.16 -10.45
C ASN A 15 2.88 1.41 -9.76
N MET A 16 2.02 2.39 -9.51
CA MET A 16 2.37 3.67 -8.89
C MET A 16 1.94 3.74 -7.42
N ALA A 17 1.25 2.74 -6.89
CA ALA A 17 0.64 2.75 -5.56
C ALA A 17 1.60 3.20 -4.44
N ILE A 18 2.82 2.64 -4.42
CA ILE A 18 3.85 3.02 -3.44
C ILE A 18 4.20 4.51 -3.59
N ASN A 19 4.42 4.99 -4.82
CA ASN A 19 4.78 6.39 -5.07
C ASN A 19 3.61 7.34 -4.76
N GLN A 20 2.37 6.91 -5.03
CA GLN A 20 1.15 7.67 -4.76
C GLN A 20 0.94 7.81 -3.25
N LEU A 21 1.04 6.72 -2.48
CA LEU A 21 1.02 6.78 -1.01
C LEU A 21 2.12 7.67 -0.43
N GLU A 22 3.36 7.54 -0.91
CA GLU A 22 4.45 8.42 -0.48
C GLU A 22 4.21 9.89 -0.83
N THR A 23 3.57 10.17 -1.96
CA THR A 23 3.20 11.54 -2.36
C THR A 23 2.19 12.12 -1.38
N LEU A 24 1.13 11.36 -1.06
CA LEU A 24 0.11 11.77 -0.10
C LEU A 24 0.71 11.97 1.31
N ALA A 25 1.57 11.07 1.76
CA ALA A 25 2.27 11.22 3.04
C ALA A 25 3.14 12.50 3.08
N ARG A 26 3.89 12.78 2.01
CA ARG A 26 4.70 14.02 1.90
C ARG A 26 3.86 15.30 1.84
N ARG A 27 2.62 15.21 1.38
CA ARG A 27 1.64 16.31 1.39
C ARG A 27 0.99 16.50 2.77
N GLY A 28 1.21 15.59 3.71
CA GLY A 28 0.76 15.70 5.09
C GLY A 28 -0.65 15.16 5.34
N TYR A 29 -1.17 14.29 4.47
CA TYR A 29 -2.47 13.64 4.70
C TYR A 29 -2.39 12.58 5.80
N PHE A 30 -1.24 11.90 5.91
CA PHE A 30 -0.96 10.84 6.89
C PHE A 30 0.56 10.60 6.98
N SER A 31 0.97 9.74 7.89
CA SER A 31 2.35 9.34 8.12
C SER A 31 2.88 8.43 7.01
N CYS A 32 4.20 8.40 6.81
CA CYS A 32 4.80 7.56 5.77
C CYS A 32 4.41 6.08 5.95
N PRO A 33 3.98 5.37 4.88
CA PRO A 33 3.60 3.98 4.98
C PRO A 33 4.78 3.10 5.38
N GLU A 34 4.58 2.30 6.42
CA GLU A 34 5.53 1.31 6.90
C GLU A 34 5.27 -0.04 6.23
N TYR A 35 6.36 -0.78 5.95
CA TYR A 35 6.27 -2.07 5.27
C TYR A 35 7.07 -3.13 6.02
N THR A 36 6.38 -4.15 6.48
CA THR A 36 6.97 -5.37 7.04
C THR A 36 6.97 -6.44 5.96
N ALA A 37 8.10 -7.12 5.76
CA ALA A 37 8.22 -8.15 4.73
C ALA A 37 8.83 -9.41 5.32
N GLU A 38 8.10 -10.52 5.19
CA GLU A 38 8.47 -11.84 5.66
C GLU A 38 8.56 -12.80 4.47
N GLU A 39 9.61 -13.62 4.47
CA GLU A 39 9.81 -14.66 3.47
C GLU A 39 9.43 -16.01 4.05
N HIS A 40 8.50 -16.68 3.38
CA HIS A 40 8.11 -18.05 3.63
C HIS A 40 8.44 -18.92 2.42
N HIS A 41 8.27 -20.22 2.57
CA HIS A 41 8.40 -21.18 1.48
C HIS A 41 7.11 -21.99 1.39
N ASP A 42 6.59 -22.16 0.17
CA ASP A 42 5.45 -23.04 -0.08
C ASP A 42 5.84 -24.53 0.04
N GLU A 43 4.87 -25.44 -0.11
CA GLU A 43 5.11 -26.89 -0.04
C GLU A 43 6.12 -27.41 -1.09
N ASN A 44 6.34 -26.66 -2.17
CA ASN A 44 7.30 -26.97 -3.23
C ASN A 44 8.68 -26.30 -3.00
N GLY A 45 8.85 -25.55 -1.92
CA GLY A 45 10.05 -24.79 -1.64
C GLY A 45 10.21 -23.51 -2.48
N ASN A 46 9.15 -23.02 -3.13
CA ASN A 46 9.18 -21.73 -3.80
C ASN A 46 9.07 -20.60 -2.76
N PRO A 47 9.77 -19.46 -2.97
CA PRO A 47 9.66 -18.32 -2.08
C PRO A 47 8.25 -17.71 -2.17
N LEU A 48 7.64 -17.49 -1.02
CA LEU A 48 6.39 -16.76 -0.84
C LEU A 48 6.68 -15.55 0.06
N TRP A 49 6.51 -14.36 -0.48
CA TRP A 49 6.72 -13.11 0.23
C TRP A 49 5.41 -12.58 0.76
N HIS A 50 5.29 -12.54 2.08
CA HIS A 50 4.24 -11.83 2.78
C HIS A 50 4.71 -10.39 3.02
N VAL A 51 3.95 -9.41 2.53
CA VAL A 51 4.27 -8.00 2.78
C VAL A 51 3.05 -7.29 3.32
N GLU A 52 3.21 -6.70 4.49
CA GLU A 52 2.22 -5.84 5.14
C GLU A 52 2.51 -4.36 4.85
N CYS A 53 1.47 -3.55 4.79
CA CYS A 53 1.50 -2.10 4.66
C CYS A 53 0.62 -1.49 5.76
N HIS A 54 1.23 -0.63 6.57
CA HIS A 54 0.59 0.06 7.68
C HIS A 54 0.80 1.58 7.56
N ILE A 55 -0.20 2.35 7.98
CA ILE A 55 -0.14 3.80 8.13
C ILE A 55 -0.72 4.09 9.52
N ASP A 56 -0.02 4.84 10.36
CA ASP A 56 -0.39 5.08 11.77
C ASP A 56 -1.83 5.64 11.93
N GLU A 57 -2.28 6.45 10.98
CA GLU A 57 -3.60 7.06 10.97
C GLU A 57 -4.69 6.16 10.38
N ALA A 58 -4.34 5.05 9.73
CA ALA A 58 -5.29 4.08 9.17
C ALA A 58 -5.66 3.02 10.21
N GLU A 59 -6.95 2.73 10.37
CA GLU A 59 -7.44 1.69 11.30
C GLU A 59 -6.98 0.29 10.87
N TYR A 60 -6.89 0.07 9.56
CA TYR A 60 -6.55 -1.22 8.98
C TYR A 60 -5.13 -1.22 8.40
N TYR A 61 -4.48 -2.37 8.52
CA TYR A 61 -3.31 -2.70 7.72
C TYR A 61 -3.73 -3.62 6.57
N PHE A 62 -3.01 -3.54 5.46
CA PHE A 62 -3.24 -4.41 4.30
C PHE A 62 -2.00 -5.26 4.06
N TYR A 63 -2.20 -6.44 3.50
CA TYR A 63 -1.09 -7.33 3.18
C TYR A 63 -1.34 -8.04 1.86
N ALA A 64 -0.25 -8.54 1.28
CA ALA A 64 -0.34 -9.41 0.12
C ALA A 64 0.78 -10.44 0.12
N ASP A 65 0.46 -11.61 -0.43
CA ASP A 65 1.38 -12.71 -0.65
C ASP A 65 1.71 -12.83 -2.14
N ALA A 66 2.99 -12.90 -2.48
CA ALA A 66 3.42 -13.10 -3.87
C ALA A 66 4.74 -13.86 -3.96
N SER A 67 5.04 -14.42 -5.13
CA SER A 67 6.34 -15.07 -5.39
C SER A 67 7.53 -14.11 -5.41
N SER A 68 7.28 -12.80 -5.33
CA SER A 68 8.32 -11.78 -5.19
C SER A 68 7.91 -10.68 -4.23
N LYS A 69 8.86 -10.26 -3.38
CA LYS A 69 8.72 -9.13 -2.45
C LYS A 69 8.17 -7.88 -3.11
N LYS A 70 8.63 -7.60 -4.34
CA LYS A 70 8.23 -6.41 -5.10
C LYS A 70 6.74 -6.44 -5.48
N GLN A 71 6.22 -7.60 -5.88
CA GLN A 71 4.81 -7.73 -6.25
C GLN A 71 3.91 -7.65 -5.01
N ALA A 72 4.26 -8.38 -3.95
CA ALA A 72 3.55 -8.34 -2.67
C ALA A 72 3.48 -6.89 -2.13
N LYS A 73 4.63 -6.19 -2.09
CA LYS A 73 4.67 -4.79 -1.66
C LYS A 73 3.78 -3.86 -2.48
N LYS A 74 3.76 -4.01 -3.81
CA LYS A 74 2.91 -3.19 -4.69
C LYS A 74 1.42 -3.43 -4.43
N GLN A 75 1.04 -4.68 -4.22
CA GLN A 75 -0.35 -5.05 -3.96
C GLN A 75 -0.81 -4.51 -2.61
N ALA A 76 -0.06 -4.77 -1.53
CA ALA A 76 -0.36 -4.23 -0.20
C ALA A 76 -0.45 -2.69 -0.20
N ALA A 77 0.46 -2.02 -0.91
CA ALA A 77 0.40 -0.56 -1.09
C ALA A 77 -0.82 -0.09 -1.89
N TYR A 78 -1.25 -0.85 -2.89
CA TYR A 78 -2.43 -0.49 -3.68
C TYR A 78 -3.71 -0.64 -2.87
N ASP A 79 -3.83 -1.71 -2.10
CA ASP A 79 -5.00 -1.94 -1.25
C ASP A 79 -5.10 -0.85 -0.16
N MET A 80 -3.96 -0.49 0.46
CA MET A 80 -3.88 0.67 1.36
C MET A 80 -4.21 2.00 0.65
N LEU A 81 -3.74 2.20 -0.59
CA LEU A 81 -4.08 3.39 -1.38
C LEU A 81 -5.60 3.47 -1.64
N MET A 82 -6.25 2.35 -1.97
CA MET A 82 -7.69 2.32 -2.19
C MET A 82 -8.45 2.66 -0.92
N TYR A 83 -8.01 2.11 0.21
CA TYR A 83 -8.56 2.43 1.51
C TYR A 83 -8.50 3.95 1.79
N VAL A 84 -7.32 4.58 1.75
CA VAL A 84 -7.19 6.01 2.08
C VAL A 84 -7.87 6.97 1.08
N LEU A 85 -8.13 6.53 -0.16
CA LEU A 85 -8.77 7.36 -1.18
C LEU A 85 -10.30 7.25 -1.18
N TYR A 86 -10.85 6.07 -0.84
CA TYR A 86 -12.25 5.75 -1.05
C TYR A 86 -13.00 5.35 0.21
N GLU A 87 -12.33 5.13 1.34
CA GLU A 87 -13.01 5.02 2.63
C GLU A 87 -13.32 6.43 3.14
N GLU A 88 -14.31 7.03 2.51
CA GLU A 88 -15.13 8.09 3.08
C GLU A 88 -16.54 7.52 3.30
N ASP A 89 -16.80 7.01 4.51
CA ASP A 89 -18.10 7.10 5.19
C ASP A 89 -17.91 7.10 6.73
#